data_AF-A0A6M3Y002-F1
#
_entry.id   AF-A0A6M3Y002-F1
#
_cell.length_a   1.000
_cell.length_b   1.000
_cell.length_c   1.000
_cell.angle_alpha   90.00
_cell.angle_beta   90.00
_cell.angle_gamma   90.00
#
_symmetry.space_group_name_H-M   'P 1'
#
loop_
_entity.id
_entity.type
_entity.pdbx_description
1 polymer ?
#
loop_
_entity_poly.entity_id
_entity_poly.type
_entity_poly.pdbx_seq_one_letter_code
_entity_poly.pdbx_strand_id
1 'polypeptide(L)' 'MAEVIIGTPRSRLEITPEGKFKGYYEVEFFIDDARYTVTLLAKEFTAEAAEAKVRARAAEIIALSGKVIKL' A
#
# COMPACT_ATOMS: atom_id res chain seq x y z
N MET A 1 9.41 18.46 -0.69
CA MET A 1 9.53 16.98 -0.73
C MET A 1 8.23 16.45 -0.18
N ALA A 2 7.56 15.54 -0.88
CA ALA A 2 6.34 14.94 -0.36
C ALA A 2 6.69 14.09 0.86
N GLU A 3 6.03 14.34 1.98
CA GLU A 3 6.26 13.58 3.22
C GLU A 3 5.50 12.26 3.13
N VAL A 4 6.21 11.13 3.32
CA VAL A 4 5.60 9.79 3.29
C VAL A 4 5.57 9.24 4.71
N ILE A 5 4.37 9.12 5.27
CA ILE A 5 4.15 8.59 6.63
C ILE A 5 3.54 7.20 6.52
N ILE A 6 4.18 6.20 7.13
CA ILE A 6 3.67 4.82 7.16
C ILE A 6 2.80 4.64 8.42
N GLY A 7 1.55 4.26 8.21
CA GLY A 7 0.60 3.94 9.26
C GLY A 7 0.72 2.50 9.76
N THR A 8 -0.13 2.13 10.73
CA THR A 8 -0.13 0.79 11.32
C THR A 8 -0.68 -0.26 10.33
N PRO A 9 0.06 -1.36 10.07
CA PRO A 9 -0.45 -2.47 9.27
C PRO A 9 -1.69 -3.12 9.90
N ARG A 10 -2.65 -3.53 9.07
CA ARG A 10 -3.87 -4.25 9.46
C ARG A 10 -3.93 -5.60 8.78
N SER A 11 -4.32 -6.64 9.50
CA SER A 11 -4.61 -7.94 8.90
C SER A 11 -6.01 -7.94 8.28
N ARG A 12 -6.13 -8.51 7.08
CA ARG A 12 -7.40 -8.78 6.40
C ARG A 12 -7.46 -10.23 5.95
N LEU A 13 -8.65 -10.80 6.04
CA LEU A 13 -8.99 -12.09 5.48
C LEU A 13 -10.07 -11.87 4.43
N GLU A 14 -9.87 -12.40 3.23
CA GLU A 14 -10.86 -12.40 2.17
C GLU A 14 -11.26 -13.84 1.85
N ILE A 15 -12.55 -14.04 1.56
CA ILE A 15 -13.06 -15.32 1.06
C ILE A 15 -12.94 -15.26 -0.46
N THR A 16 -12.16 -16.17 -1.04
CA THR A 16 -12.05 -16.29 -2.49
C THR A 16 -13.35 -16.86 -3.08
N PRO A 17 -13.61 -16.68 -4.39
CA PRO A 17 -14.76 -17.30 -5.06
C PRO A 17 -14.82 -18.84 -4.92
N GLU A 18 -13.67 -19.48 -4.65
CA GLU A 18 -13.54 -20.93 -4.41
C GLU A 18 -13.83 -21.32 -2.94
N GLY A 19 -14.22 -20.38 -2.08
CA GLY A 19 -14.50 -20.62 -0.66
C GLY A 19 -13.24 -20.78 0.21
N LYS A 20 -12.06 -20.40 -0.27
CA LYS A 20 -10.82 -20.45 0.51
C LYS A 20 -10.56 -19.11 1.18
N PHE A 21 -10.01 -19.13 2.39
CA PHE A 21 -9.54 -17.90 3.04
C PHE A 21 -8.17 -17.51 2.51
N LYS A 22 -8.04 -16.24 2.12
CA LYS A 22 -6.75 -15.67 1.76
C LYS A 22 -6.43 -14.49 2.67
N GLY A 23 -5.32 -14.61 3.39
CA GLY A 23 -4.83 -13.60 4.32
C GLY A 23 -3.92 -12.58 3.63
N TYR A 24 -4.13 -11.32 3.95
CA TYR A 24 -3.34 -10.19 3.48
C TYR A 24 -3.08 -9.24 4.64
N TYR A 25 -1.98 -8.49 4.56
CA TYR A 25 -1.75 -7.32 5.37
C TYR A 25 -1.96 -6.07 4.52
N GLU A 26 -2.76 -5.15 5.02
CA GLU A 26 -2.99 -3.84 4.45
C GLU A 26 -2.10 -2.85 5.20
N VAL A 27 -1.23 -2.16 4.48
CA VAL A 27 -0.37 -1.11 5.05
C VAL A 27 -0.88 0.21 4.54
N GLU A 28 -1.29 1.05 5.48
CA GLU A 28 -1.72 2.41 5.21
C GLU A 28 -0.52 3.35 5.16
N PHE A 29 -0.55 4.32 4.26
CA PHE A 29 0.46 5.37 4.20
C PHE A 29 -0.15 6.66 3.67
N PHE A 30 0.49 7.78 3.99
CA PHE A 30 0.04 9.12 3.64
C PHE A 30 1.10 9.81 2.78
N ILE A 31 0.65 10.60 1.80
CA ILE A 31 1.48 11.51 1.00
C ILE A 31 0.77 12.86 1.00
N ASP A 32 1.39 13.90 1.55
CA ASP A 32 0.83 15.27 1.59
C ASP A 32 -0.67 15.28 2.01
N ASP A 33 -0.98 14.61 3.13
CA ASP A 33 -2.33 14.39 3.71
C ASP A 33 -3.29 13.45 2.93
N ALA A 34 -2.94 13.00 1.73
CA ALA A 34 -3.72 12.01 1.01
C ALA A 34 -3.43 10.59 1.51
N ARG A 35 -4.49 9.85 1.86
CA ARG A 35 -4.42 8.47 2.37
C ARG A 35 -4.38 7.46 1.24
N TYR A 36 -3.44 6.53 1.32
CA TYR A 36 -3.27 5.41 0.40
C TYR A 36 -3.06 4.10 1.16
N THR A 37 -3.29 2.98 0.47
CA THR A 37 -3.09 1.64 1.02
C THR A 37 -2.37 0.74 0.02
N VAL A 38 -1.50 -0.12 0.53
CA VAL A 38 -0.94 -1.25 -0.21
C VAL A 38 -1.30 -2.55 0.48
N THR A 39 -1.54 -3.60 -0.30
CA THR A 39 -1.80 -4.94 0.23
C THR A 39 -0.60 -5.85 -0.02
N LEU A 40 -0.24 -6.65 0.99
CA LEU A 40 0.78 -7.69 0.92
C LEU A 40 0.15 -9.03 1.28
N LEU A 41 0.59 -10.11 0.63
CA LEU A 41 0.16 -11.45 1.03
C LEU A 41 0.74 -11.78 2.41
N ALA A 42 -0.04 -12.46 3.25
CA ALA A 42 0.39 -12.83 4.59
C ALA A 42 1.70 -13.63 4.61
N LYS A 43 1.92 -14.47 3.58
CA LYS A 43 3.13 -15.29 3.42
C LYS A 43 4.40 -14.47 3.10
N GLU A 44 4.26 -13.22 2.67
CA GLU A 44 5.35 -12.34 2.20
C GLU A 44 5.51 -11.11 3.10
N PHE A 45 4.77 -11.04 4.21
CA PHE A 45 4.75 -9.85 5.05
C PHE A 45 5.94 -9.81 5.99
N THR A 46 6.83 -8.84 5.76
CA THR A 46 7.86 -8.38 6.68
C THR A 46 7.82 -6.85 6.76
N ALA A 47 8.38 -6.26 7.82
CA ALA A 47 8.47 -4.80 7.94
C ALA A 47 9.22 -4.18 6.74
N GLU A 48 10.33 -4.80 6.33
CA GLU A 48 11.12 -4.36 5.18
C GLU A 48 10.35 -4.46 3.86
N ALA A 49 9.60 -5.55 3.65
CA ALA A 49 8.78 -5.73 2.44
C ALA A 49 7.63 -4.72 2.38
N ALA A 50 7.01 -4.43 3.53
CA ALA A 50 5.98 -3.40 3.65
C ALA A 50 6.54 -2.01 3.31
N GLU A 51 7.67 -1.63 3.91
CA GLU A 51 8.31 -0.34 3.66
C GLU A 51 8.74 -0.19 2.19
N ALA A 52 9.37 -1.23 1.61
CA ALA A 52 9.77 -1.22 0.21
C ALA A 52 8.57 -1.04 -0.73
N LYS A 53 7.45 -1.72 -0.45
CA LYS A 53 6.23 -1.62 -1.26
C LYS A 53 5.56 -0.25 -1.12
N VAL A 54 5.53 0.31 0.08
CA VAL A 54 5.04 1.68 0.32
C VAL A 54 5.90 2.70 -0.43
N ARG A 55 7.24 2.61 -0.33
CA ARG A 55 8.14 3.51 -1.04
C ARG A 55 7.99 3.43 -2.55
N ALA A 56 7.90 2.22 -3.10
CA ALA A 56 7.67 2.02 -4.53
C ALA A 56 6.34 2.67 -4.96
N ARG A 57 5.25 2.41 -4.21
CA ARG A 57 3.94 2.98 -4.52
C ARG A 57 3.90 4.49 -4.37
N ALA A 58 4.55 5.03 -3.35
CA ALA A 58 4.64 6.47 -3.15
C ALA A 58 5.42 7.15 -4.28
N ALA A 59 6.52 6.55 -4.75
CA ALA A 59 7.26 7.05 -5.91
C ALA A 59 6.40 7.06 -7.17
N GLU A 60 5.59 6.03 -7.42
CA GLU A 60 4.64 6.00 -8.54
C GLU A 60 3.62 7.14 -8.45
N ILE A 61 3.01 7.34 -7.27
CA ILE A 61 2.00 8.39 -7.06
C ILE A 61 2.60 9.77 -7.23
N ILE A 62 3.79 10.03 -6.68
CA ILE A 62 4.49 11.32 -6.84
C ILE A 62 4.84 11.55 -8.31
N ALA A 63 5.31 10.53 -9.02
CA ALA A 63 5.60 10.61 -10.44
C ALA A 63 4.35 10.86 -11.29
N LEU A 64 3.19 10.31 -10.91
CA LEU A 64 1.90 10.58 -11.56
C LEU A 64 1.36 11.96 -11.22
N SER A 65 1.48 12.43 -9.98
CA SER A 65 1.07 13.78 -9.58
C SER A 65 1.86 14.87 -10.33
N GLY A 66 3.16 14.65 -10.54
CA GLY A 66 4.00 15.52 -11.38
C GLY A 66 3.70 15.43 -12.88
N LYS A 67 3.06 14.35 -13.33
CA LYS A 67 2.55 14.20 -14.70
C LYS A 67 1.08 14.59 -14.69
N VAL A 68 0.77 15.88 -14.81
CA VAL A 68 -0.61 16.36 -15.00
C VAL A 68 -1.25 15.55 -16.14
N ILE A 69 -2.04 14.53 -15.78
CA ILE A 69 -2.92 13.85 -16.73
C ILE A 69 -4.09 14.81 -16.89
N LYS A 70 -4.02 15.68 -17.90
CA LYS A 70 -5.21 16.36 -18.40
C LYS A 70 -6.13 15.26 -18.94
N LEU A 71 -7.21 15.00 -18.20
CA LEU A 71 -8.39 14.30 -18.70
C LEU A 71 -9.10 15.17 -19.74
#